data_AF-A0A4U0PG90-F1
#
_entry.id   AF-A0A4U0PG90-F1
#
_cell.length_a   1.000
_cell.length_b   1.000
_cell.length_c   1.000
_cell.angle_alpha   90.00
_cell.angle_beta   90.00
_cell.angle_gamma   90.00
#
_symmetry.space_group_name_H-M   'P 1'
#
loop_
_entity.id
_entity.type
_entity.pdbx_description
1 polymer ?
#
loop_
_entity_poly.entity_id
_entity_poly.type
_entity_poly.pdbx_seq_one_letter_code
_entity_poly.pdbx_strand_id
1 'polypeptide(L)'
;MHVLGMGIVGIRLYARILTSDAAKPDELADNLVDEINCYMPRATPSEQQLLFQLACEIHEAFGDAFERVDDLSYRFQALDLVNGLLSKARELRQLGL
;
A
#
# COMPACT_ATOMS: atom_id res chain seq x y z
N MET A 1 11.35 -6.29 -10.94
CA MET A 1 9.95 -6.73 -10.74
C MET A 1 9.89 -7.69 -9.55
N HIS A 2 9.59 -7.20 -8.35
CA HIS A 2 9.35 -8.04 -7.17
C HIS A 2 7.94 -7.78 -6.62
N VAL A 3 6.93 -8.03 -7.46
CA VAL A 3 5.51 -7.72 -7.20
C VAL A 3 4.85 -8.70 -6.20
N LEU A 4 5.58 -9.72 -5.74
CA LEU A 4 5.07 -10.81 -4.89
C LEU A 4 5.52 -10.71 -3.41
N GLY A 5 6.03 -9.56 -2.97
CA GLY A 5 6.71 -9.42 -1.66
C GLY A 5 5.84 -9.70 -0.42
N MET A 6 4.52 -9.54 -0.51
CA MET A 6 3.57 -9.78 0.59
C MET A 6 2.46 -10.80 0.24
N GLY A 7 2.62 -11.58 -0.86
CA GLY A 7 1.60 -12.53 -1.28
C GLY A 7 0.28 -11.85 -1.70
N ILE A 8 -0.85 -12.28 -1.13
CA ILE A 8 -2.19 -11.86 -1.58
C ILE A 8 -2.48 -10.36 -1.33
N VAL A 9 -1.90 -9.77 -0.28
CA VAL A 9 -2.11 -8.36 0.07
C VAL A 9 -1.53 -7.45 -1.01
N GLY A 10 -0.31 -7.73 -1.48
CA GLY A 10 0.31 -6.98 -2.57
C GLY A 10 -0.55 -7.02 -3.84
N ILE A 11 -1.01 -8.20 -4.25
CA ILE A 11 -1.87 -8.34 -5.44
C ILE A 11 -3.16 -7.53 -5.31
N ARG A 12 -3.76 -7.52 -4.11
CA ARG A 12 -5.00 -6.76 -3.85
C ARG A 12 -4.78 -5.27 -3.89
N LEU A 13 -3.71 -4.76 -3.29
CA LEU A 13 -3.34 -3.35 -3.34
C LEU A 13 -3.11 -2.91 -4.78
N TYR A 14 -2.40 -3.71 -5.58
CA TYR A 14 -2.22 -3.47 -7.00
C TYR A 14 -3.53 -3.35 -7.77
N ALA A 15 -4.42 -4.33 -7.58
CA ALA A 15 -5.72 -4.31 -8.22
C ALA A 15 -6.48 -3.04 -7.83
N ARG A 16 -6.48 -2.69 -6.54
CA ARG A 16 -7.15 -1.50 -6.02
C ARG A 16 -6.59 -0.20 -6.61
N ILE A 17 -5.27 -0.10 -6.79
CA ILE A 17 -4.64 1.07 -7.41
C ILE A 17 -5.07 1.22 -8.87
N LEU A 18 -5.21 0.11 -9.60
CA LEU A 18 -5.58 0.18 -11.02
C LEU A 18 -7.08 0.33 -11.27
N THR A 19 -7.92 -0.18 -10.37
CA THR A 19 -9.38 -0.23 -10.57
C THR A 19 -10.16 0.76 -9.72
N SER A 20 -9.53 1.48 -8.79
CA SER A 20 -10.24 2.46 -7.96
C SER A 20 -10.60 3.71 -8.77
N ASP A 21 -11.82 4.21 -8.61
CA ASP A 21 -12.30 5.45 -9.24
C ASP A 21 -11.82 6.74 -8.51
N ALA A 22 -10.94 6.60 -7.51
CA ALA A 22 -10.42 7.73 -6.73
C ALA A 22 -9.69 8.76 -7.61
N ALA A 23 -10.13 10.01 -7.59
CA ALA A 23 -9.44 11.07 -8.32
C ALA A 23 -8.36 11.74 -7.46
N LYS A 24 -8.54 11.69 -6.13
CA LYS A 24 -7.65 12.32 -5.15
C LYS A 24 -6.71 11.31 -4.50
N PRO A 25 -5.48 11.74 -4.16
CA PRO A 25 -4.50 10.91 -3.46
C PRO A 25 -5.06 10.35 -2.15
N ASP A 26 -5.74 11.18 -1.36
CA ASP A 26 -6.30 10.80 -0.06
C ASP A 26 -7.36 9.69 -0.21
N GLU A 27 -8.26 9.83 -1.19
CA GLU A 27 -9.29 8.81 -1.48
C GLU A 27 -8.66 7.48 -1.91
N LEU A 28 -7.58 7.54 -2.69
CA LEU A 28 -6.87 6.34 -3.12
C LEU A 28 -6.11 5.71 -1.95
N ALA A 29 -5.46 6.52 -1.11
CA ALA A 29 -4.79 6.09 0.09
C ALA A 29 -5.76 5.41 1.06
N ASP A 30 -6.92 6.03 1.35
CA ASP A 30 -7.97 5.47 2.19
C ASP A 30 -8.43 4.11 1.67
N ASN A 31 -8.67 3.98 0.36
CA ASN A 31 -9.02 2.70 -0.25
C ASN A 31 -7.96 1.60 -0.03
N LEU A 32 -6.67 1.96 -0.02
CA LEU A 32 -5.58 1.02 0.21
C LEU A 32 -5.46 0.68 1.70
N VAL A 33 -5.62 1.66 2.57
CA VAL A 33 -5.63 1.50 4.02
C VAL A 33 -6.78 0.59 4.45
N ASP A 34 -7.98 0.78 3.88
CA ASP A 34 -9.13 -0.09 4.14
C ASP A 34 -8.87 -1.54 3.71
N GLU A 35 -8.25 -1.75 2.55
CA GLU A 35 -7.88 -3.09 2.10
C GLU A 35 -6.86 -3.73 3.06
N ILE A 36 -5.88 -2.97 3.57
CA ILE A 36 -4.92 -3.43 4.59
C ILE A 36 -5.64 -3.77 5.91
N ASN A 37 -6.56 -2.91 6.35
CA ASN A 37 -7.34 -3.09 7.58
C ASN A 37 -8.18 -4.37 7.53
N CYS A 38 -8.63 -4.82 6.35
CA CYS A 38 -9.31 -6.09 6.20
C CYS A 38 -8.44 -7.30 6.57
N TYR A 39 -7.10 -7.16 6.49
CA TYR A 39 -6.15 -8.22 6.84
C TYR A 39 -5.66 -8.15 8.29
N MET A 40 -5.74 -6.98 8.97
CA MET A 40 -5.35 -6.84 10.38
C MET A 40 -5.97 -7.89 11.32
N PRO A 41 -7.29 -8.17 11.32
CA PRO A 41 -7.87 -9.12 12.26
C PRO A 41 -7.44 -10.58 12.03
N ARG A 42 -6.82 -10.88 10.88
CA ARG A 42 -6.35 -12.23 10.52
C ARG A 42 -4.83 -12.38 10.65
N ALA A 43 -4.12 -11.30 10.95
CA ALA A 43 -2.67 -11.25 11.04
C ALA A 43 -2.20 -11.54 12.48
N THR A 44 -0.98 -12.04 12.62
CA THR A 44 -0.32 -12.15 13.94
C THR A 44 0.03 -10.76 14.49
N PRO A 45 0.27 -10.58 15.81
CA PRO A 45 0.57 -9.27 16.39
C PRO A 45 1.74 -8.52 15.71
N SER A 46 2.82 -9.24 15.37
CA SER A 46 3.95 -8.67 14.63
C SER A 46 3.56 -8.24 13.20
N GLU A 47 2.71 -9.02 12.54
CA GLU A 47 2.20 -8.66 11.21
C GLU A 47 1.19 -7.50 11.27
N GLN A 48 0.38 -7.39 12.33
CA GLN A 48 -0.49 -6.24 12.55
C GLN A 48 0.31 -4.95 12.66
N GLN A 49 1.43 -4.98 13.38
CA GLN A 49 2.30 -3.82 13.51
C GLN A 49 2.91 -3.41 12.16
N LEU A 50 3.35 -4.38 11.35
CA LEU A 50 3.85 -4.12 9.99
C LEU A 50 2.75 -3.59 9.05
N LEU A 51 1.54 -4.15 9.11
CA LEU A 51 0.40 -3.69 8.31
C LEU A 51 -0.04 -2.29 8.71
N PHE A 52 -0.04 -1.98 10.00
CA PHE A 52 -0.35 -0.64 10.51
C PHE A 52 0.70 0.39 10.04
N GLN A 53 1.99 0.06 10.17
CA GLN A 53 3.08 0.89 9.67
C GLN A 53 2.92 1.15 8.16
N LEU A 54 2.63 0.10 7.37
CA LEU A 54 2.41 0.22 5.93
C LEU A 54 1.21 1.13 5.60
N ALA A 55 0.11 1.01 6.34
CA ALA A 55 -1.07 1.85 6.16
C ALA A 55 -0.75 3.34 6.40
N CYS A 56 -0.03 3.64 7.48
CA CYS A 56 0.42 5.01 7.78
C CYS A 56 1.36 5.54 6.69
N GLU A 57 2.37 4.77 6.30
CA GLU A 57 3.33 5.17 5.27
C GLU A 57 2.65 5.40 3.91
N ILE A 58 1.67 4.58 3.53
CA ILE A 58 0.88 4.78 2.30
C ILE A 58 0.13 6.11 2.37
N HIS A 59 -0.56 6.38 3.48
CA HIS A 59 -1.35 7.60 3.60
C HIS A 59 -0.48 8.86 3.55
N GLU A 60 0.66 8.86 4.25
CA GLU A 60 1.60 9.99 4.25
C GLU A 60 2.26 10.16 2.88
N ALA A 61 2.78 9.08 2.29
CA ALA A 61 3.48 9.15 1.02
C ALA A 61 2.57 9.53 -0.15
N PHE A 62 1.28 9.18 -0.13
CA PHE A 62 0.34 9.62 -1.17
C PHE A 62 0.00 11.10 -1.05
N GLY A 63 -0.18 11.61 0.17
CA GLY A 63 -0.43 13.03 0.41
C GLY A 63 0.74 13.92 -0.02
N ASP A 64 1.98 13.43 0.15
CA ASP A 64 3.19 14.17 -0.21
C ASP A 64 3.55 14.04 -1.70
N ALA A 65 3.32 12.87 -2.32
CA ALA A 65 3.82 12.58 -3.67
C ALA A 65 2.87 13.00 -4.79
N PHE A 66 1.57 13.11 -4.52
CA PHE A 66 0.55 13.32 -5.55
C PHE A 66 -0.45 14.39 -5.14
N GLU A 67 -0.75 15.35 -6.03
CA GLU A 67 -1.93 16.20 -5.87
C GLU A 67 -3.19 15.56 -6.47
N ARG A 68 -3.01 14.69 -7.48
CA ARG A 68 -4.07 14.00 -8.21
C ARG A 68 -3.60 12.63 -8.68
N VAL A 69 -4.54 11.69 -8.77
CA VAL A 69 -4.28 10.30 -9.18
C VAL A 69 -5.30 9.80 -10.21
N ASP A 70 -5.95 10.69 -10.93
CA ASP A 70 -6.99 10.34 -11.92
C ASP A 70 -6.43 9.74 -13.22
N ASP A 71 -5.20 10.06 -13.60
CA ASP A 71 -4.57 9.50 -14.80
C ASP A 71 -3.81 8.18 -14.55
N LEU A 72 -3.79 7.34 -15.58
CA LEU A 72 -3.06 6.07 -15.60
C LEU A 72 -1.56 6.25 -15.27
N SER A 73 -0.95 7.36 -15.72
CA SER A 73 0.45 7.69 -15.44
C SER A 73 0.71 7.90 -13.94
N TYR A 74 -0.22 8.54 -13.22
CA TYR A 74 -0.13 8.69 -11.77
C TYR A 74 -0.43 7.37 -11.06
N ARG A 75 -1.32 6.53 -11.60
CA ARG A 75 -1.52 5.17 -11.06
C ARG A 75 -0.27 4.31 -11.15
N PHE A 76 0.49 4.39 -12.25
CA PHE A 76 1.77 3.69 -12.33
C PHE A 76 2.81 4.22 -11.33
N GLN A 77 2.87 5.54 -11.12
CA GLN A 77 3.75 6.10 -10.09
C GLN A 77 3.32 5.69 -8.68
N ALA A 78 2.01 5.66 -8.41
CA ALA A 78 1.45 5.15 -7.16
C ALA A 78 1.79 3.66 -6.94
N LEU A 79 1.74 2.84 -8.00
CA LEU A 79 2.19 1.46 -7.96
C LEU A 79 3.68 1.34 -7.58
N ASP A 80 4.54 2.14 -8.19
CA ASP A 80 5.98 2.15 -7.89
C ASP A 80 6.26 2.62 -6.46
N LEU A 81 5.52 3.61 -5.98
CA LEU A 81 5.61 4.09 -4.60
C LEU A 81 5.19 3.00 -3.61
N VAL A 82 4.03 2.37 -3.82
CA VAL A 82 3.55 1.26 -2.96
C VAL A 82 4.50 0.07 -3.02
N ASN A 83 5.10 -0.23 -4.17
CA ASN A 83 6.16 -1.24 -4.25
C ASN A 83 7.37 -0.93 -3.37
N GLY A 84 7.79 0.34 -3.35
CA GLY A 84 8.88 0.80 -2.50
C GLY A 84 8.56 0.57 -1.02
N LEU A 85 7.36 0.95 -0.59
CA LEU A 85 6.88 0.76 0.78
C LEU A 85 6.76 -0.73 1.16
N LEU A 86 6.20 -1.55 0.27
CA LEU A 86 6.10 -3.00 0.46
C LEU A 86 7.48 -3.66 0.55
N SER A 87 8.45 -3.19 -0.22
CA SER A 87 9.82 -3.71 -0.17
C SER A 87 10.49 -3.36 1.16
N LYS A 88 10.33 -2.12 1.65
CA LYS A 88 10.81 -1.69 2.97
C LYS A 88 10.18 -2.48 4.11
N ALA A 89 8.84 -2.63 4.09
CA ALA A 89 8.13 -3.41 5.11
C ALA A 89 8.59 -4.88 5.15
N ARG A 90 8.96 -5.44 4.00
CA ARG A 90 9.52 -6.80 3.91
C ARG A 90 10.92 -6.90 4.50
N GLU A 91 11.79 -5.93 4.25
CA GLU A 91 13.12 -5.87 4.86
C GLU A 91 13.02 -5.81 6.38
N LEU A 92 12.10 -5.00 6.91
CA LEU A 92 11.82 -4.93 8.35
C LEU A 92 11.38 -6.29 8.92
N ARG A 93 10.47 -7.00 8.23
CA ARG A 93 10.05 -8.36 8.62
C ARG A 93 11.20 -9.36 8.61
N GLN A 94 12.12 -9.27 7.64
CA GLN A 94 13.28 -10.15 7.54
C GLN A 94 14.32 -9.89 8.66
N LEU A 95 14.33 -8.68 9.22
CA LEU A 95 15.17 -8.30 10.36
C LEU A 95 14.57 -8.71 11.71
N GLY A 96 13.38 -9.32 11.75
CA GLY A 96 12.75 -9.83 12.97
C GLY A 96 12.16 -8.75 13.87
N LEU A 97 11.83 -7.58 13.29
CA LEU A 97 11.05 -6.53 13.94
C LEU A 97 9.54 -6.76 13.68
#